data_AF-A0A0U2DHI8-F1
#
_entry.id   AF-A0A0U2DHI8-F1
#
_cell.length_a   1.000
_cell.length_b   1.000
_cell.length_c   1.000
_cell.angle_alpha   90.00
_cell.angle_beta   90.00
_cell.angle_gamma   90.00
#
_symmetry.space_group_name_H-M   'P 1'
#
loop_
_entity.id
_entity.type
_entity.pdbx_description
1 polymer ?
#
loop_
_entity_poly.entity_id
_entity_poly.type
_entity_poly.pdbx_seq_one_letter_code
_entity_poly.pdbx_strand_id
1 'polypeptide(L)'
;MALPSFDNGWREGQSVKPRILVLEIKDKDRPDDKALGWVLVEREETYRRDPRDGTIYEASIRLSYQRITAKFSHRDGGKGRFDGSYSRNFNAVSLTSTSMSKGAVFLDLPGLDGQRIGTYLMNEIVQWVQQWPEATVNGIELLAGQGHGDNKARRNWFYEQFGLVFDYTDPEHREGRSRPMLAGALVKVETWKQNITEHRMLDYLAAVLYAEERATSELQARDRACAQLIAEQRRAEARPVRWALRRLYIHYASTVLAGLVLTALVGMAWIKMA
;
A
#
# COMPACT_ATOMS: atom_id res chain seq x y z
N MET A 1 -9.70 1.25 27.62
CA MET A 1 -8.33 1.69 27.34
C MET A 1 -8.05 1.36 25.89
N ALA A 2 -7.90 2.37 25.02
CA ALA A 2 -7.46 2.16 23.64
C ALA A 2 -6.00 1.67 23.66
N LEU A 3 -5.62 0.85 22.68
CA LEU A 3 -4.22 0.44 22.53
C LEU A 3 -3.39 1.68 22.16
N PRO A 4 -2.44 2.14 23.00
CA PRO A 4 -1.77 3.44 22.79
C PRO A 4 -1.04 3.56 21.44
N SER A 5 -0.50 2.44 20.93
CA SER A 5 0.18 2.39 19.62
C SER A 5 -0.76 2.53 18.42
N PHE A 6 -2.08 2.40 18.63
CA PHE A 6 -3.11 2.53 17.59
C PHE A 6 -4.07 3.69 17.87
N ASP A 7 -3.80 4.49 18.90
CA ASP A 7 -4.70 5.56 19.31
C ASP A 7 -4.57 6.79 18.40
N ASN A 8 -5.68 7.50 18.22
CA ASN A 8 -5.71 8.75 17.49
C ASN A 8 -5.39 9.88 18.47
N GLY A 9 -4.09 10.15 18.62
CA GLY A 9 -3.64 11.29 19.41
C GLY A 9 -4.12 12.60 18.79
N TRP A 10 -4.61 13.51 19.63
CA TRP A 10 -4.82 14.91 19.26
C TRP A 10 -3.76 15.74 19.97
N ARG A 11 -3.02 16.57 19.22
CA ARG A 11 -2.05 17.51 19.78
C ARG A 11 -2.41 18.89 19.27
N GLU A 12 -2.73 19.79 20.19
CA GLU A 12 -3.05 21.20 19.89
C GLU A 12 -4.17 21.36 18.82
N GLY A 13 -5.19 20.50 18.86
CA GLY A 13 -6.32 20.56 17.93
C GLY A 13 -6.07 19.96 16.55
N GLN A 14 -4.87 19.40 16.31
CA GLN A 14 -4.57 18.63 15.10
C GLN A 14 -4.50 17.12 15.41
N SER A 15 -5.06 16.32 14.50
CA SER A 15 -4.89 14.87 14.54
C SER A 15 -3.43 14.52 14.30
N VAL A 16 -2.80 13.87 15.26
CA VAL A 16 -1.46 13.32 15.11
C VAL A 16 -1.58 12.05 14.27
N LYS A 17 -0.66 11.84 13.32
CA LYS A 17 -0.58 10.57 12.60
C LYS A 17 -0.39 9.42 13.61
N PRO A 18 -1.10 8.28 13.45
CA PRO A 18 -0.96 7.17 14.37
C PRO A 18 0.46 6.61 14.31
N ARG A 19 0.91 6.01 15.41
CA ARG A 19 2.26 5.44 15.54
C ARG A 19 2.52 4.34 14.50
N ILE A 20 1.50 3.53 14.18
CA ILE A 20 1.62 2.41 13.24
C ILE A 20 0.65 2.62 12.07
N LEU A 21 1.18 2.54 10.85
CA LEU A 21 0.44 2.68 9.59
C LEU A 21 0.74 1.48 8.68
N VAL A 22 -0.26 1.13 7.86
CA VAL A 22 -0.10 0.21 6.74
C VAL A 22 -0.12 1.03 5.46
N LEU A 23 0.95 0.97 4.69
CA LEU A 23 1.03 1.59 3.37
C LEU A 23 0.59 0.56 2.33
N GLU A 24 -0.46 0.87 1.59
CA GLU A 24 -0.79 0.18 0.35
C GLU A 24 0.01 0.80 -0.78
N ILE A 25 0.83 -0.01 -1.45
CA ILE A 25 1.72 0.43 -2.53
C ILE A 25 1.14 -0.04 -3.86
N LYS A 26 0.82 0.91 -4.74
CA LYS A 26 0.40 0.66 -6.12
C LYS A 26 1.52 1.00 -7.09
N ASP A 27 1.41 0.48 -8.31
CA ASP A 27 2.32 0.80 -9.39
C ASP A 27 2.21 2.29 -9.72
N LYS A 28 3.33 3.03 -9.65
CA LYS A 28 3.36 4.47 -9.95
C LYS A 28 2.89 4.80 -11.37
N ASP A 29 3.05 3.86 -12.31
CA ASP A 29 2.68 4.05 -13.71
C ASP A 29 1.24 3.57 -13.98
N ARG A 30 0.66 2.79 -13.06
CA ARG A 30 -0.71 2.25 -13.11
C ARG A 30 -1.38 2.28 -11.72
N PRO A 31 -1.70 3.48 -11.20
CA PRO A 31 -2.21 3.65 -9.83
C PRO A 31 -3.65 3.13 -9.62
N ASP A 32 -4.37 2.84 -10.71
CA ASP A 32 -5.73 2.28 -10.63
C ASP A 32 -5.74 0.74 -10.54
N ASP A 33 -4.58 0.10 -10.74
CA ASP A 33 -4.44 -1.35 -10.63
C ASP A 33 -4.42 -1.83 -9.17
N LYS A 34 -4.39 -3.15 -9.00
CA LYS A 34 -4.22 -3.80 -7.69
C LYS A 34 -2.88 -3.39 -7.05
N ALA A 35 -2.88 -3.33 -5.72
CA ALA A 35 -1.66 -3.09 -4.95
C ALA A 35 -0.56 -4.10 -5.27
N LEU A 36 0.66 -3.59 -5.47
CA LEU A 36 1.90 -4.37 -5.62
C LEU A 36 2.36 -4.99 -4.30
N GLY A 37 2.00 -4.35 -3.18
CA GLY A 37 2.31 -4.86 -1.85
C GLY A 37 1.91 -3.91 -0.74
N TRP A 38 2.13 -4.36 0.48
CA TRP A 38 1.82 -3.61 1.70
C TRP A 38 3.08 -3.49 2.56
N VAL A 39 3.29 -2.31 3.13
CA VAL A 39 4.43 -2.02 4.00
C VAL A 39 3.92 -1.49 5.33
N LEU A 40 4.29 -2.14 6.42
CA LEU A 40 4.04 -1.63 7.77
C LEU A 40 5.09 -0.58 8.10
N VAL A 41 4.67 0.55 8.64
CA VAL A 41 5.56 1.62 9.10
C VAL A 41 5.22 1.96 10.55
N GLU A 42 6.25 2.00 11.39
CA GLU A 42 6.17 2.47 12.76
C GLU A 42 6.98 3.77 12.93
N ARG A 43 6.34 4.77 13.54
CA ARG A 43 6.92 6.07 13.86
C ARG A 43 7.21 6.18 15.35
N GLU A 44 8.49 6.28 15.70
CA GLU A 44 8.94 6.53 17.06
C GLU A 44 9.57 7.91 17.17
N GLU A 45 9.13 8.72 18.14
CA GLU A 45 9.74 10.01 18.42
C GLU A 45 10.25 10.04 19.86
N THR A 46 11.44 10.60 20.05
CA THR A 46 11.98 10.87 21.38
C THR A 46 12.29 12.35 21.52
N TYR A 47 11.96 12.91 22.68
CA TYR A 47 12.20 14.32 23.00
C TYR A 47 12.86 14.40 24.36
N ARG A 48 14.04 15.03 24.41
CA ARG A 48 14.72 15.37 25.64
C ARG A 48 14.58 16.86 25.89
N ARG A 49 14.06 17.19 27.06
CA ARG A 49 13.80 18.56 27.48
C ARG A 49 14.76 18.97 28.58
N ASP A 50 15.19 20.23 28.55
CA ASP A 50 16.01 20.80 29.62
C ASP A 50 15.14 20.89 30.89
N PRO A 51 15.57 20.32 32.02
CA PRO A 51 14.81 20.38 33.26
C PRO A 51 14.53 21.80 33.77
N ARG A 52 15.30 22.80 33.33
CA ARG A 52 15.22 24.19 33.82
C ARG A 52 14.11 24.99 33.16
N ASP A 53 13.96 24.88 31.84
CA ASP A 53 13.03 25.69 31.04
C ASP A 53 12.01 24.86 30.24
N GLY A 54 12.13 23.53 30.25
CA GLY A 54 11.25 22.62 29.53
C GLY A 54 11.44 22.62 28.01
N THR A 55 12.41 23.38 27.49
CA THR A 55 12.67 23.46 26.06
C THR A 55 13.30 22.17 25.54
N ILE A 56 13.01 21.83 24.30
CA ILE A 56 13.61 20.66 23.66
C ILE A 56 15.06 20.97 23.30
N TYR A 57 16.01 20.23 23.87
CA TYR A 57 17.44 20.37 23.55
C TYR A 57 17.93 19.28 22.59
N GLU A 58 17.30 18.10 22.61
CA GLU A 58 17.54 17.00 21.67
C GLU A 58 16.21 16.34 21.32
N ALA A 59 16.06 15.97 20.05
CA ALA A 59 14.94 15.14 19.61
C ALA A 59 15.38 14.18 18.51
N SER A 60 14.68 13.06 18.39
CA SER A 60 14.89 12.10 17.30
C SER A 60 13.57 11.55 16.80
N ILE A 61 13.53 11.21 15.52
CA ILE A 61 12.47 10.44 14.89
C ILE A 61 13.07 9.20 14.24
N ARG A 62 12.37 8.08 14.34
CA ARG A 62 12.67 6.83 13.66
C ARG A 62 11.41 6.32 12.96
N LEU A 63 11.54 6.02 11.69
CA LEU A 63 10.53 5.37 10.87
C LEU A 63 11.03 3.97 10.54
N SER A 64 10.61 2.99 11.32
CA SER A 64 10.91 1.58 11.05
C SER A 64 9.91 1.05 10.03
N TYR A 65 10.37 0.33 9.01
CA TYR A 65 9.49 -0.24 8.00
C TYR A 65 9.74 -1.74 7.81
N GLN A 66 8.68 -2.45 7.44
CA GLN A 66 8.75 -3.87 7.09
C GLN A 66 7.65 -4.21 6.09
N ARG A 67 8.00 -4.95 5.03
CA ARG A 67 6.99 -5.45 4.09
C ARG A 67 6.13 -6.54 4.73
N ILE A 68 4.82 -6.46 4.50
CA ILE A 68 3.89 -7.53 4.84
C ILE A 68 3.95 -8.57 3.72
N THR A 69 4.35 -9.80 4.06
CA THR A 69 4.41 -10.93 3.13
C THR A 69 3.42 -12.02 3.55
N ALA A 70 3.01 -12.85 2.58
CA ALA A 70 2.15 -13.99 2.88
C ALA A 70 2.87 -14.99 3.80
N LYS A 71 2.12 -15.65 4.68
CA LYS A 71 2.64 -16.56 5.72
C LYS A 71 3.60 -17.66 5.22
N PHE A 72 3.46 -18.07 3.95
CA PHE A 72 4.29 -19.12 3.32
C PHE A 72 5.24 -18.59 2.25
N SER A 73 5.45 -17.27 2.20
CA SER A 73 6.42 -16.69 1.27
C SER A 73 7.83 -16.97 1.81
N HIS A 74 8.66 -17.64 0.99
CA HIS A 74 10.07 -17.92 1.31
C HIS A 74 10.98 -16.73 1.00
N ARG A 75 10.41 -15.58 0.60
CA ARG A 75 11.16 -14.36 0.29
C ARG A 75 11.20 -13.50 1.54
N ASP A 76 12.40 -13.06 1.93
CA ASP A 76 12.52 -11.98 2.92
C ASP A 76 11.74 -10.76 2.38
N GLY A 77 10.86 -10.22 3.20
CA GLY A 77 10.00 -9.11 2.81
C GLY A 77 10.78 -7.81 2.64
N GLY A 78 11.97 -7.72 3.23
CA GLY A 78 12.73 -6.49 3.34
C GLY A 78 12.23 -5.66 4.54
N LYS A 79 13.18 -5.08 5.26
CA LYS A 79 12.97 -4.24 6.44
C LYS A 79 14.10 -3.22 6.57
N GLY A 80 13.85 -2.17 7.31
CA GLY A 80 14.87 -1.16 7.57
C GLY A 80 14.31 0.01 8.34
N ARG A 81 15.02 1.14 8.30
CA ARG A 81 14.60 2.34 9.01
C ARG A 81 15.11 3.61 8.36
N PHE A 82 14.37 4.69 8.56
CA PHE A 82 14.79 6.06 8.30
C PHE A 82 14.88 6.78 9.64
N ASP A 83 15.96 7.52 9.84
CA ASP A 83 16.25 8.18 11.12
C ASP A 83 16.41 9.69 10.87
N GLY A 84 15.93 10.50 11.80
CA GLY A 84 16.13 11.94 11.83
C GLY A 84 16.37 12.44 13.24
N SER A 85 16.99 13.61 13.38
CA SER A 85 17.24 14.20 14.69
C SER A 85 17.36 15.72 14.67
N TYR A 86 17.24 16.31 15.84
CA TYR A 86 17.48 17.72 16.12
C TYR A 86 18.40 17.83 17.34
N SER A 87 19.34 18.76 17.28
CA SER A 87 20.18 19.15 18.41
C SER A 87 20.23 20.67 18.54
N ARG A 88 19.78 21.17 19.69
CA ARG A 88 19.86 22.59 20.05
C ARG A 88 21.31 23.06 20.20
N ASN A 89 22.19 22.21 20.71
CA ASN A 89 23.61 22.54 20.93
C ASN A 89 24.33 22.90 19.62
N PHE A 90 23.99 22.20 18.54
CA PHE A 90 24.53 22.48 17.21
C PHE A 90 23.62 23.41 16.39
N ASN A 91 22.45 23.76 16.92
CA ASN A 91 21.33 24.36 16.17
C ASN A 91 21.14 23.69 14.79
N ALA A 92 21.08 22.36 14.80
CA ALA A 92 21.12 21.57 13.58
C ALA A 92 20.15 20.39 13.61
N VAL A 93 19.74 19.96 12.41
CA VAL A 93 18.90 18.77 12.19
C VAL A 93 19.62 17.78 11.28
N SER A 94 19.39 16.48 11.47
CA SER A 94 19.86 15.43 10.57
C SER A 94 18.67 14.75 9.92
N LEU A 95 18.77 14.47 8.62
CA LEU A 95 17.75 13.76 7.84
C LEU A 95 18.01 12.25 7.75
N THR A 96 19.15 11.79 8.25
CA THR A 96 19.62 10.41 8.03
C THR A 96 20.14 9.70 9.28
N SER A 97 20.16 10.37 10.43
CA SER A 97 20.71 9.84 11.69
C SER A 97 19.90 10.31 12.89
N THR A 98 19.84 9.46 13.92
CA THR A 98 19.25 9.79 15.24
C THR A 98 20.13 10.73 16.07
N SER A 99 21.27 11.17 15.54
CA SER A 99 22.17 12.15 16.15
C SER A 99 22.82 13.02 15.06
N MET A 100 23.66 13.99 15.45
CA MET A 100 24.43 14.82 14.52
C MET A 100 25.59 14.07 13.82
N SER A 101 25.66 12.75 13.98
CA SER A 101 26.58 11.90 13.19
C SER A 101 26.15 11.79 11.74
N LYS A 102 27.08 11.37 10.88
CA LYS A 102 26.79 10.97 9.50
C LYS A 102 25.93 9.71 9.52
N GLY A 103 24.76 9.79 8.89
CA GLY A 103 23.85 8.67 8.71
C GLY A 103 23.86 8.15 7.29
N ALA A 104 23.30 6.96 7.10
CA ALA A 104 23.12 6.34 5.79
C ALA A 104 21.69 5.83 5.67
N VAL A 105 21.09 6.08 4.51
CA VAL A 105 19.73 5.65 4.19
C VAL A 105 19.81 4.46 3.26
N PHE A 106 19.18 3.36 3.67
CA PHE A 106 19.03 2.15 2.87
C PHE A 106 17.55 1.83 2.77
N LEU A 107 17.11 1.49 1.56
CA LEU A 107 15.77 1.01 1.30
C LEU A 107 15.86 -0.27 0.50
N ASP A 108 15.64 -1.39 1.17
CA ASP A 108 15.59 -2.73 0.56
C ASP A 108 14.20 -3.32 0.78
N LEU A 109 13.40 -3.31 -0.28
CA LEU A 109 12.04 -3.84 -0.36
C LEU A 109 11.89 -4.54 -1.72
N PRO A 110 12.35 -5.81 -1.84
CA PRO A 110 12.50 -6.47 -3.14
C PRO A 110 11.23 -6.44 -3.99
N GLY A 111 11.28 -5.83 -5.18
CA GLY A 111 10.11 -5.75 -6.08
C GLY A 111 9.12 -4.64 -5.75
N LEU A 112 9.47 -3.73 -4.84
CA LEU A 112 8.80 -2.44 -4.64
C LEU A 112 9.74 -1.25 -4.96
N ASP A 113 10.85 -1.53 -5.64
CA ASP A 113 11.83 -0.55 -6.08
C ASP A 113 11.19 0.54 -6.94
N GLY A 114 11.54 1.80 -6.67
CA GLY A 114 11.05 2.94 -7.44
C GLY A 114 9.60 3.34 -7.18
N GLN A 115 8.88 2.67 -6.28
CA GLN A 115 7.46 2.95 -5.99
C GLN A 115 7.24 4.08 -4.96
N ARG A 116 8.15 5.06 -4.91
CA ARG A 116 8.11 6.27 -4.05
C ARG A 116 8.08 6.02 -2.53
N ILE A 117 8.33 4.79 -2.05
CA ILE A 117 8.37 4.47 -0.61
C ILE A 117 9.47 5.27 0.11
N GLY A 118 10.67 5.37 -0.48
CA GLY A 118 11.75 6.19 0.09
C GLY A 118 11.36 7.67 0.18
N THR A 119 10.71 8.20 -0.86
CA THR A 119 10.18 9.57 -0.87
C THR A 119 9.17 9.77 0.24
N TYR A 120 8.23 8.83 0.44
CA TYR A 120 7.28 8.88 1.56
C TYR A 120 7.98 8.95 2.93
N LEU A 121 8.89 8.00 3.19
CA LEU A 121 9.59 7.92 4.48
C LEU A 121 10.43 9.16 4.75
N MET A 122 11.15 9.67 3.74
CA MET A 122 11.91 10.91 3.89
C MET A 122 11.03 12.14 4.03
N ASN A 123 9.88 12.21 3.35
CA ASN A 123 8.93 13.31 3.50
C ASN A 123 8.42 13.41 4.94
N GLU A 124 8.18 12.28 5.62
CA GLU A 124 7.83 12.27 7.04
C GLU A 124 8.95 12.83 7.93
N ILE A 125 10.21 12.51 7.64
CA ILE A 125 11.38 13.09 8.34
C ILE A 125 11.47 14.59 8.08
N VAL A 126 11.33 15.02 6.82
CA VAL A 126 11.37 16.44 6.40
C VAL A 126 10.29 17.24 7.11
N GLN A 127 9.04 16.76 7.11
CA GLN A 127 7.95 17.39 7.84
C GLN A 127 8.23 17.48 9.34
N TRP A 128 8.85 16.46 9.92
CA TRP A 128 9.19 16.45 11.33
C TRP A 128 10.30 17.45 11.69
N VAL A 129 11.40 17.51 10.92
CA VAL A 129 12.51 18.46 11.22
C VAL A 129 12.11 19.91 11.02
N GLN A 130 11.11 20.18 10.18
CA GLN A 130 10.60 21.53 9.92
C GLN A 130 9.92 22.19 11.13
N GLN A 131 9.73 21.47 12.24
CA GLN A 131 9.40 22.05 13.53
C GLN A 131 10.50 23.00 14.06
N TRP A 132 11.73 22.87 13.57
CA TRP A 132 12.87 23.75 13.87
C TRP A 132 13.36 24.45 12.58
N PRO A 133 12.60 25.39 12.01
CA PRO A 133 12.88 25.94 10.68
C PRO A 133 14.23 26.67 10.59
N GLU A 134 14.68 27.27 11.70
CA GLU A 134 15.94 28.01 11.81
C GLU A 134 17.18 27.12 12.06
N ALA A 135 16.99 25.81 12.22
CA ALA A 135 18.10 24.87 12.39
C ALA A 135 18.75 24.57 11.06
N THR A 136 20.09 24.44 11.05
CA THR A 136 20.84 24.07 9.85
C THR A 136 20.71 22.58 9.57
N VAL A 137 20.45 22.21 8.32
CA VAL A 137 20.48 20.80 7.90
C VAL A 137 21.94 20.30 7.91
N ASN A 138 22.20 19.25 8.67
CA ASN A 138 23.49 18.59 8.73
C ASN A 138 23.85 18.06 7.33
N GLY A 139 25.08 18.32 6.90
CA GLY A 139 25.51 18.04 5.53
C GLY A 139 25.38 16.57 5.17
N ILE A 140 24.71 16.28 4.04
CA ILE A 140 24.62 14.96 3.46
C ILE A 140 25.85 14.73 2.58
N GLU A 141 26.52 13.61 2.79
CA GLU A 141 27.65 13.19 1.96
C GLU A 141 27.22 12.03 1.06
N LEU A 142 27.53 12.18 -0.23
CA LEU A 142 27.39 11.15 -1.22
C LEU A 142 28.74 10.46 -1.38
N LEU A 143 28.79 9.16 -1.07
CA LEU A 143 30.02 8.38 -1.20
C LEU A 143 30.04 7.64 -2.54
N ALA A 144 31.19 7.62 -3.21
CA ALA A 144 31.34 6.99 -4.52
C ALA A 144 30.96 5.48 -4.51
N GLY A 145 31.31 4.76 -3.44
CA GLY A 145 30.98 3.34 -3.28
C GLY A 145 29.48 3.03 -3.13
N GLN A 146 28.63 4.05 -3.00
CA GLN A 146 27.17 3.91 -2.96
C GLN A 146 26.49 4.28 -4.29
N GLY A 147 27.25 4.78 -5.27
CA GLY A 147 26.75 5.30 -6.54
C GLY A 147 27.30 4.56 -7.75
N HIS A 148 26.73 3.40 -8.07
CA HIS A 148 27.06 2.63 -9.29
C HIS A 148 25.87 2.54 -10.24
N GLY A 149 26.12 2.74 -11.54
CA GLY A 149 25.11 2.65 -12.60
C GLY A 149 23.89 3.55 -12.35
N ASP A 150 22.70 3.03 -12.65
CA ASP A 150 21.42 3.74 -12.50
C ASP A 150 21.09 4.13 -11.05
N ASN A 151 21.67 3.43 -10.06
CA ASN A 151 21.46 3.75 -8.65
C ASN A 151 21.98 5.15 -8.29
N LYS A 152 23.03 5.62 -8.97
CA LYS A 152 23.62 6.94 -8.76
C LYS A 152 22.61 8.06 -9.05
N ALA A 153 22.02 8.07 -10.25
CA ALA A 153 21.07 9.08 -10.66
C ALA A 153 19.83 9.07 -9.76
N ARG A 154 19.33 7.87 -9.44
CA ARG A 154 18.19 7.69 -8.53
C ARG A 154 18.48 8.21 -7.11
N ARG A 155 19.66 7.92 -6.55
CA ARG A 155 20.08 8.38 -5.22
C ARG A 155 20.24 9.90 -5.17
N ASN A 156 20.86 10.51 -6.18
CA ASN A 156 21.06 11.96 -6.20
C ASN A 156 19.70 12.68 -6.31
N TRP A 157 18.87 12.26 -7.28
CA TRP A 157 17.50 12.77 -7.45
C TRP A 157 16.63 12.58 -6.19
N PHE A 158 16.86 11.49 -5.44
CA PHE A 158 16.16 11.23 -4.19
C PHE A 158 16.37 12.34 -3.15
N TYR A 159 17.58 12.92 -3.05
CA TYR A 159 17.83 14.04 -2.13
C TYR A 159 17.43 15.39 -2.74
N GLU A 160 17.72 15.60 -4.03
CA GLU A 160 17.50 16.88 -4.70
C GLU A 160 16.02 17.31 -4.72
N GLN A 161 15.09 16.36 -4.78
CA GLN A 161 13.64 16.67 -4.73
C GLN A 161 13.20 17.34 -3.42
N PHE A 162 13.96 17.18 -2.33
CA PHE A 162 13.71 17.86 -1.04
C PHE A 162 14.40 19.23 -0.95
N GLY A 163 14.97 19.72 -2.05
CA GLY A 163 15.62 21.04 -2.14
C GLY A 163 17.12 21.03 -1.79
N LEU A 164 17.72 19.85 -1.55
CA LEU A 164 19.15 19.72 -1.31
C LEU A 164 19.93 19.94 -2.61
N VAL A 165 20.98 20.75 -2.56
CA VAL A 165 21.91 20.98 -3.67
C VAL A 165 23.27 20.44 -3.28
N PHE A 166 23.91 19.69 -4.18
CA PHE A 166 25.22 19.07 -3.92
C PHE A 166 26.34 19.77 -4.69
N ASP A 167 27.45 20.00 -4.01
CA ASP A 167 28.73 20.28 -4.64
C ASP A 167 29.42 18.94 -4.91
N TYR A 168 29.38 18.50 -6.17
CA TYR A 168 30.00 17.26 -6.60
C TYR A 168 31.51 17.41 -6.73
N THR A 169 32.25 16.42 -6.23
CA THR A 169 33.71 16.40 -6.29
C THR A 169 34.22 15.64 -7.51
N ASP A 170 33.37 14.84 -8.16
CA ASP A 170 33.69 14.17 -9.42
C ASP A 170 32.74 14.56 -10.57
N PRO A 171 33.22 14.56 -11.84
CA PRO A 171 32.39 14.89 -13.00
C PRO A 171 31.25 13.89 -13.27
N GLU A 172 31.33 12.69 -12.70
CA GLU A 172 30.30 11.67 -12.82
C GLU A 172 29.20 11.84 -11.77
N HIS A 173 29.30 12.81 -10.86
CA HIS A 173 28.41 13.05 -9.73
C HIS A 173 28.25 11.84 -8.79
N ARG A 174 29.31 11.03 -8.63
CA ARG A 174 29.29 9.85 -7.73
C ARG A 174 29.48 10.24 -6.28
N GLU A 175 30.23 11.31 -6.04
CA GLU A 175 30.55 11.83 -4.72
C GLU A 175 30.37 13.34 -4.65
N GLY A 176 30.06 13.82 -3.45
CA GLY A 176 29.80 15.22 -3.20
C GLY A 176 29.21 15.47 -1.83
N ARG A 177 29.05 16.74 -1.47
CA ARG A 177 28.48 17.17 -0.19
C ARG A 177 27.35 18.15 -0.43
N SER A 178 26.26 18.02 0.33
CA SER A 178 25.17 18.98 0.25
C SER A 178 25.62 20.35 0.77
N ARG A 179 25.18 21.41 0.09
CA ARG A 179 25.34 22.78 0.56
C ARG A 179 24.60 23.00 1.87
N PRO A 180 25.09 23.90 2.74
CA PRO A 180 24.36 24.31 3.93
C PRO A 180 23.00 24.92 3.54
N MET A 181 21.95 24.51 4.26
CA MET A 181 20.61 25.09 4.14
C MET A 181 19.88 24.99 5.48
N LEU A 182 18.84 25.80 5.66
CA LEU A 182 17.96 25.72 6.82
C LEU A 182 16.88 24.65 6.63
N ALA A 183 16.42 24.06 7.74
CA ALA A 183 15.35 23.06 7.70
C ALA A 183 14.05 23.63 7.12
N GLY A 184 13.76 24.91 7.38
CA GLY A 184 12.60 25.61 6.82
C GLY A 184 12.64 25.73 5.29
N ALA A 185 13.81 25.64 4.66
CA ALA A 185 13.97 25.70 3.21
C ALA A 185 13.79 24.32 2.52
N LEU A 186 13.63 23.24 3.29
CA LEU A 186 13.35 21.92 2.71
C LEU A 186 12.00 21.89 1.99
N VAL A 187 11.96 21.17 0.88
CA VAL A 187 10.74 21.02 0.06
C VAL A 187 10.01 19.76 0.48
N LYS A 188 8.71 19.88 0.82
CA LYS A 188 7.84 18.72 1.03
C LYS A 188 7.47 18.12 -0.33
N VAL A 189 7.60 16.81 -0.46
CA VAL A 189 7.30 16.11 -1.71
C VAL A 189 6.05 15.27 -1.51
N GLU A 190 4.98 15.60 -2.23
CA GLU A 190 3.66 14.98 -2.08
C GLU A 190 3.32 14.01 -3.23
N THR A 191 4.25 13.80 -4.17
CA THR A 191 4.03 12.91 -5.34
C THR A 191 3.80 11.46 -4.93
N TRP A 192 4.26 11.03 -3.76
CA TRP A 192 3.99 9.70 -3.22
C TRP A 192 2.49 9.42 -3.04
N LYS A 193 1.66 10.45 -2.80
CA LYS A 193 0.20 10.30 -2.64
C LYS A 193 -0.50 9.74 -3.87
N GLN A 194 0.14 9.79 -5.04
CA GLN A 194 -0.44 9.29 -6.29
C GLN A 194 -0.48 7.77 -6.34
N ASN A 195 0.39 7.06 -5.61
CA ASN A 195 0.50 5.59 -5.67
C ASN A 195 0.61 4.92 -4.29
N ILE A 196 0.70 5.68 -3.21
CA ILE A 196 0.75 5.17 -1.84
C ILE A 196 -0.50 5.65 -1.10
N THR A 197 -1.23 4.72 -0.52
CA THR A 197 -2.38 5.01 0.36
C THR A 197 -2.04 4.60 1.78
N GLU A 198 -2.26 5.52 2.72
CA GLU A 198 -2.09 5.26 4.16
C GLU A 198 -3.37 4.62 4.72
N HIS A 199 -3.23 3.48 5.39
CA HIS A 199 -4.29 2.82 6.14
C HIS A 199 -3.93 2.76 7.62
N ARG A 200 -4.92 2.98 8.48
CA ARG A 200 -4.78 2.68 9.91
C ARG A 200 -4.74 1.18 10.10
N MET A 201 -3.87 0.69 10.98
CA MET A 201 -3.66 -0.75 11.14
C MET A 201 -4.95 -1.49 11.50
N LEU A 202 -5.75 -0.97 12.44
CA LEU A 202 -6.99 -1.63 12.86
C LEU A 202 -8.06 -1.62 11.76
N ASP A 203 -8.21 -0.50 11.05
CA ASP A 203 -9.16 -0.39 9.94
C ASP A 203 -8.76 -1.33 8.79
N TYR A 204 -7.46 -1.42 8.50
CA TYR A 204 -6.92 -2.35 7.53
C TYR A 204 -7.17 -3.81 7.93
N LEU A 205 -6.87 -4.19 9.18
CA LEU A 205 -7.13 -5.54 9.68
C LEU A 205 -8.62 -5.90 9.63
N ALA A 206 -9.50 -4.97 10.01
CA ALA A 206 -10.94 -5.18 9.93
C ALA A 206 -11.41 -5.39 8.48
N ALA A 207 -10.89 -4.60 7.54
CA ALA A 207 -11.16 -4.78 6.12
C ALA A 207 -10.67 -6.13 5.58
N VAL A 208 -9.49 -6.58 6.02
CA VAL A 208 -8.93 -7.89 5.64
C VAL A 208 -9.78 -9.03 6.21
N LEU A 209 -10.17 -8.98 7.48
CA LEU A 209 -11.04 -10.00 8.10
C LEU A 209 -12.39 -10.08 7.40
N TYR A 210 -13.00 -8.91 7.12
CA TYR A 210 -14.26 -8.85 6.39
C TYR A 210 -14.15 -9.45 4.97
N ALA A 211 -13.05 -9.17 4.26
CA ALA A 211 -12.79 -9.74 2.95
C ALA A 211 -12.58 -11.26 3.00
N GLU A 212 -11.90 -11.78 4.03
CA GLU A 212 -11.71 -13.22 4.25
C GLU A 212 -13.04 -13.93 4.52
N GLU A 213 -13.87 -13.41 5.41
CA GLU A 213 -15.20 -13.95 5.72
C GLU A 213 -16.07 -14.01 4.47
N ARG A 214 -16.08 -12.92 3.70
CA ARG A 214 -16.83 -12.84 2.44
C ARG A 214 -16.33 -13.86 1.42
N ALA A 215 -15.02 -13.95 1.20
CA ALA A 215 -14.44 -14.91 0.27
C ALA A 215 -14.76 -16.36 0.67
N THR A 216 -14.72 -16.67 1.97
CA THR A 216 -15.06 -17.99 2.51
C THR A 216 -16.53 -18.32 2.29
N SER A 217 -17.42 -17.35 2.51
CA SER A 217 -18.87 -17.51 2.25
C SER A 217 -19.17 -17.76 0.78
N GLU A 218 -18.53 -17.00 -0.13
CA GLU A 218 -18.67 -17.16 -1.57
C GLU A 218 -18.15 -18.52 -2.05
N LEU A 219 -17.03 -19.01 -1.50
CA LEU A 219 -16.51 -20.35 -1.77
C LEU A 219 -17.50 -21.43 -1.34
N GLN A 220 -18.02 -21.37 -0.11
CA GLN A 220 -19.02 -22.33 0.37
C GLN A 220 -20.33 -22.29 -0.44
N ALA A 221 -20.73 -21.12 -0.94
CA ALA A 221 -21.89 -20.99 -1.82
C ALA A 221 -21.64 -21.69 -3.17
N ARG A 222 -20.44 -21.51 -3.75
CA ARG A 222 -20.06 -22.18 -5.00
C ARG A 222 -19.93 -23.69 -4.83
N ASP A 223 -19.34 -24.17 -3.74
CA ASP A 223 -19.23 -25.60 -3.47
C ASP A 223 -20.60 -26.27 -3.35
N ARG A 224 -21.55 -25.59 -2.68
CA ARG A 224 -22.94 -26.06 -2.62
C ARG A 224 -23.60 -26.10 -3.99
N ALA A 225 -23.40 -25.08 -4.82
CA ALA A 225 -23.93 -25.05 -6.19
C ALA A 225 -23.32 -26.16 -7.06
N CYS A 226 -22.01 -26.39 -6.98
CA CYS A 226 -21.34 -27.50 -7.67
C CYS A 226 -21.89 -28.87 -7.20
N ALA A 227 -22.06 -29.08 -5.90
CA ALA A 227 -22.62 -30.31 -5.36
C ALA A 227 -24.07 -30.54 -5.83
N GLN A 228 -24.88 -29.47 -5.89
CA GLN A 228 -26.24 -29.53 -6.44
C GLN A 228 -26.25 -29.90 -7.92
N LEU A 229 -25.42 -29.27 -8.75
CA LEU A 229 -25.32 -29.59 -10.18
C LEU A 229 -24.85 -31.03 -10.42
N ILE A 230 -23.86 -31.51 -9.66
CA ILE A 230 -23.41 -32.90 -9.73
C ILE A 230 -24.54 -33.86 -9.34
N ALA A 231 -25.30 -33.54 -8.29
CA ALA A 231 -26.43 -34.36 -7.87
C ALA A 231 -27.56 -34.37 -8.91
N GLU A 232 -27.84 -33.24 -9.55
CA GLU A 232 -28.79 -33.14 -10.65
C GLU A 232 -28.34 -33.96 -11.86
N GLN A 233 -27.08 -33.86 -12.24
CA GLN A 233 -26.50 -34.65 -13.31
C GLN A 233 -26.59 -36.16 -13.03
N ARG A 234 -26.22 -36.60 -11.82
CA ARG A 234 -26.36 -38.02 -11.43
C ARG A 234 -27.81 -38.49 -11.46
N ARG A 235 -28.77 -37.66 -11.03
CA ARG A 235 -30.21 -37.99 -11.13
C ARG A 235 -30.70 -38.08 -12.57
N ALA A 236 -30.17 -37.23 -13.45
CA ALA A 236 -30.43 -37.28 -14.88
C ALA A 236 -29.88 -38.55 -15.54
N GLU A 237 -28.62 -38.88 -15.25
CA GLU A 237 -27.93 -40.08 -15.75
C GLU A 237 -28.56 -41.38 -15.24
N ALA A 238 -29.07 -41.40 -14.00
CA ALA A 238 -29.76 -42.56 -13.44
C ALA A 238 -31.11 -42.89 -14.12
N ARG A 239 -31.67 -41.98 -14.92
CA ARG A 239 -32.94 -42.17 -15.64
C ARG A 239 -32.84 -41.62 -17.07
N PRO A 240 -32.00 -42.24 -17.93
CA PRO A 240 -31.57 -41.64 -19.19
C PRO A 240 -32.74 -41.40 -20.17
N VAL A 241 -33.68 -42.35 -20.26
CA VAL A 241 -34.86 -42.24 -21.14
C VAL A 241 -35.80 -41.12 -20.71
N ARG A 242 -36.10 -41.02 -19.40
CA ARG A 242 -36.96 -39.95 -18.87
C ARG A 242 -36.32 -38.57 -18.98
N TRP A 243 -35.01 -38.49 -18.80
CA TRP A 243 -34.28 -37.24 -18.94
C TRP A 243 -34.27 -36.74 -20.40
N ALA A 244 -33.98 -37.64 -21.36
CA ALA A 244 -34.01 -37.32 -22.78
C ALA A 244 -35.40 -36.86 -23.24
N LEU A 245 -36.46 -37.58 -22.83
CA LEU A 245 -37.85 -37.22 -23.14
C LEU A 245 -38.25 -35.86 -22.55
N ARG A 246 -37.84 -35.55 -21.31
CA ARG A 246 -38.13 -34.25 -20.68
C ARG A 246 -37.42 -33.11 -21.38
N ARG A 247 -36.19 -33.33 -21.86
CA ARG A 247 -35.41 -32.33 -22.59
C ARG A 247 -35.96 -32.08 -24.00
N LEU A 248 -36.37 -33.14 -24.69
CA LEU A 248 -37.15 -33.06 -25.93
C LEU A 248 -38.46 -32.29 -25.71
N TYR A 249 -39.19 -32.59 -24.65
CA TYR A 249 -40.42 -31.88 -24.33
C TYR A 249 -40.19 -30.39 -24.08
N ILE A 250 -39.18 -29.99 -23.30
CA ILE A 250 -38.89 -28.57 -23.05
C ILE A 250 -38.47 -27.83 -24.33
N HIS A 251 -37.71 -28.48 -25.22
CA HIS A 251 -37.21 -27.85 -26.43
C HIS A 251 -38.27 -27.77 -27.56
N TYR A 252 -39.18 -28.75 -27.62
CA TYR A 252 -40.23 -28.85 -28.62
C TYR A 252 -41.63 -28.55 -28.06
N ALA A 253 -41.76 -28.08 -26.82
CA ALA A 253 -43.05 -27.78 -26.21
C ALA A 253 -43.84 -26.76 -27.04
N SER A 254 -43.19 -25.71 -27.53
CA SER A 254 -43.82 -24.67 -28.35
C SER A 254 -44.26 -25.19 -29.72
N THR A 255 -43.48 -26.08 -30.34
CA THR A 255 -43.81 -26.67 -31.65
C THR A 255 -44.90 -27.73 -31.55
N VAL A 256 -44.90 -28.54 -30.49
CA VAL A 256 -45.97 -29.50 -30.20
C VAL A 256 -47.28 -28.79 -29.87
N LEU A 257 -47.24 -27.71 -29.09
CA LEU A 257 -48.44 -26.93 -28.75
C LEU A 257 -48.99 -26.20 -29.98
N ALA A 258 -48.12 -25.61 -30.81
CA ALA A 258 -48.51 -25.00 -32.08
C ALA A 258 -49.14 -26.04 -33.03
N GLY A 259 -48.56 -27.24 -33.12
CA GLY A 259 -49.13 -28.34 -33.91
C GLY A 259 -50.51 -28.78 -33.43
N LEU A 260 -50.71 -28.90 -32.11
CA LEU A 260 -52.01 -29.26 -31.52
C LEU A 260 -53.09 -28.19 -31.74
N VAL A 261 -52.71 -26.91 -31.68
CA VAL A 261 -53.64 -25.80 -32.00
C VAL A 261 -54.02 -25.84 -33.47
N LEU A 262 -53.06 -26.11 -34.36
CA LEU A 262 -53.31 -26.22 -35.80
C LEU A 262 -54.22 -27.40 -36.14
N THR A 263 -54.02 -28.57 -35.54
CA THR A 263 -54.89 -29.74 -35.75
C THR A 263 -56.29 -29.52 -35.18
N ALA A 264 -56.41 -28.84 -34.03
CA ALA A 264 -57.72 -28.47 -33.48
C ALA A 264 -58.48 -27.47 -34.38
N LEU A 265 -57.78 -26.50 -34.98
CA LEU A 265 -58.36 -25.55 -35.93
C LEU A 265 -58.81 -26.24 -37.22
N VAL A 266 -57.99 -27.16 -37.77
CA VAL A 266 -58.35 -27.95 -38.96
C VAL A 266 -59.54 -28.87 -38.65
N GLY A 267 -59.56 -29.53 -37.48
CA GLY A 267 -60.67 -30.36 -37.05
C GLY A 267 -61.99 -29.57 -36.89
N MET A 268 -61.94 -28.39 -36.28
CA MET A 268 -63.11 -27.51 -36.17
C MET A 268 -63.60 -26.99 -37.53
N ALA A 269 -62.68 -26.70 -38.46
CA ALA A 269 -63.05 -26.32 -39.82
C ALA A 269 -63.70 -27.49 -40.59
N TRP A 270 -63.25 -28.72 -40.37
CA TRP A 270 -63.79 -29.90 -41.04
C TRP A 270 -65.18 -30.27 -40.52
N ILE A 271 -65.41 -30.16 -39.20
CA ILE A 271 -66.74 -30.37 -38.59
C ILE A 271 -67.76 -29.30 -39.03
N LYS A 272 -67.32 -28.08 -39.37
CA LYS A 272 -68.20 -27.04 -39.92
C LYS A 272 -68.56 -27.25 -41.40
N MET A 273 -67.86 -28.12 -42.12
CA MET A 273 -68.10 -28.41 -43.54
C MET A 273 -68.81 -29.75 -43.79
N ALA A 274 -69.09 -30.53 -42.74
CA ALA A 274 -69.91 -31.75 -42.77
C ALA A 274 -71.31 -31.47 -42.19
#